data_AF-A0A9W8LZZ2-F1
#
_entry.id   AF-A0A9W8LZZ2-F1
#
_cell.length_a   1.000
_cell.length_b   1.000
_cell.length_c   1.000
_cell.angle_alpha   90.00
_cell.angle_beta   90.00
_cell.angle_gamma   90.00
#
_symmetry.space_group_name_H-M   'P 1'
#
loop_
_entity.id
_entity.type
_entity.pdbx_description
1 polymer ?
#
loop_
_entity_poly.entity_id
_entity_poly.type
_entity_poly.pdbx_seq_one_letter_code
_entity_poly.pdbx_strand_id
1 'polypeptide(L)'
;RTALDDWESLLYVVCWLATFGIRSEDRRSLDENLSISLWDTNEVDAAKAKRGHMDDSRVFEDDIANKFQPHYKLLKGLAIGLHRRLFLHPGCEGARFGLATDEEIPLLDSEDTGSLPKTDPLVERSKHVNAIVTNLVDFLYFKQ
;
A
#
# COMPACT_ATOMS: atom_id res chain seq x y z
N ARG A 1 -18.94 2.86 4.89
CA ARG A 1 -18.50 2.90 3.48
C ARG A 1 -18.27 4.37 3.11
N THR A 2 -17.02 4.74 2.88
CA THR A 2 -16.55 6.10 2.60
C THR A 2 -15.92 6.16 1.21
N ALA A 3 -15.73 7.36 0.66
CA ALA A 3 -14.98 7.52 -0.59
C ALA A 3 -13.57 6.92 -0.51
N LEU A 4 -12.92 6.94 0.66
CA LEU A 4 -11.63 6.26 0.87
C LEU A 4 -11.73 4.75 0.72
N ASP A 5 -12.83 4.14 1.20
CA ASP A 5 -13.04 2.69 1.07
C ASP A 5 -13.18 2.30 -0.42
N ASP A 6 -13.78 3.16 -1.24
CA ASP A 6 -13.91 2.93 -2.67
C ASP A 6 -12.57 3.08 -3.41
N TRP A 7 -11.74 4.07 -3.04
CA TRP A 7 -10.39 4.22 -3.58
C TRP A 7 -9.44 3.09 -3.17
N GLU A 8 -9.55 2.63 -1.93
CA GLU A 8 -8.80 1.48 -1.42
C GLU A 8 -9.23 0.20 -2.13
N SER A 9 -10.55 0.01 -2.34
CA SER A 9 -11.08 -1.10 -3.14
C SER A 9 -10.57 -1.07 -4.57
N LEU A 10 -10.49 0.11 -5.19
CA LEU A 10 -9.89 0.27 -6.53
C LEU A 10 -8.43 -0.16 -6.54
N LEU A 11 -7.64 0.26 -5.55
CA LEU A 11 -6.23 -0.17 -5.43
C LEU A 11 -6.12 -1.69 -5.32
N TYR A 12 -6.92 -2.33 -4.47
CA TYR A 12 -6.92 -3.79 -4.35
C TYR A 12 -7.24 -4.49 -5.68
N VAL A 13 -8.25 -4.03 -6.40
CA VAL A 13 -8.64 -4.57 -7.71
C VAL A 13 -7.51 -4.39 -8.73
N VAL A 14 -6.89 -3.21 -8.81
CA VAL A 14 -5.77 -2.95 -9.71
C VAL A 14 -4.60 -3.88 -9.40
N CYS A 15 -4.23 -4.03 -8.13
CA CYS A 15 -3.14 -4.92 -7.71
C CYS A 15 -3.41 -6.38 -8.08
N TRP A 16 -4.64 -6.84 -7.84
CA TRP A 16 -5.05 -8.21 -8.16
C TRP A 16 -4.98 -8.47 -9.66
N LEU A 17 -5.63 -7.63 -10.46
CA LEU A 17 -5.71 -7.76 -11.91
C LEU A 17 -4.34 -7.61 -12.58
N ALA A 18 -3.52 -6.67 -12.12
CA ALA A 18 -2.19 -6.47 -12.68
C ALA A 18 -1.22 -7.61 -12.33
N THR A 19 -1.49 -8.39 -11.28
CA THR A 19 -0.69 -9.57 -10.94
C THR A 19 -1.18 -10.81 -11.67
N PHE A 20 -2.48 -11.09 -11.59
CA PHE A 20 -3.05 -12.34 -12.11
C PHE A 20 -3.56 -12.27 -13.55
N GLY A 21 -3.62 -11.09 -14.16
CA GLY A 21 -4.06 -10.92 -15.55
C GLY A 21 -5.51 -10.46 -15.66
N ILE A 22 -5.76 -9.54 -16.59
CA ILE A 22 -7.12 -9.08 -16.96
C ILE A 22 -7.68 -9.96 -18.08
N ARG A 23 -6.82 -10.32 -19.04
CA ARG A 23 -7.19 -11.12 -20.21
C ARG A 23 -6.95 -12.59 -19.92
N SER A 24 -7.71 -13.46 -20.58
CA SER A 24 -7.56 -14.92 -20.45
C SER A 24 -6.16 -15.41 -20.84
N GLU A 25 -5.53 -14.77 -21.82
CA GLU A 25 -4.17 -15.08 -22.30
C GLU A 25 -3.07 -14.73 -21.28
N ASP A 26 -3.33 -13.73 -20.43
CA ASP A 26 -2.41 -13.27 -19.40
C ASP A 26 -2.69 -13.93 -18.05
N ARG A 27 -3.71 -14.80 -17.96
CA ARG A 27 -4.21 -15.27 -16.66
C ARG A 27 -3.19 -16.18 -16.00
N ARG A 28 -2.58 -15.72 -14.90
CA ARG A 28 -1.74 -16.57 -14.04
C ARG A 28 -2.62 -17.38 -13.11
N SER A 29 -2.20 -18.61 -12.81
CA SER A 29 -2.75 -19.35 -11.69
C SER A 29 -2.46 -18.61 -10.39
N LEU A 30 -3.30 -18.83 -9.39
CA LEU A 30 -2.98 -18.48 -8.01
C LEU A 30 -1.72 -19.26 -7.62
N ASP A 31 -0.60 -18.54 -7.55
CA ASP A 31 0.68 -19.08 -7.11
C ASP A 31 0.85 -18.69 -5.63
N GLU A 32 0.94 -19.69 -4.77
CA GLU A 32 1.11 -19.52 -3.32
C GLU A 32 2.42 -18.80 -2.96
N ASN A 33 3.39 -18.74 -3.90
CA ASN A 33 4.63 -17.99 -3.71
C ASN A 33 4.47 -16.47 -3.91
N LEU A 34 3.33 -16.01 -4.43
CA LEU A 34 3.04 -14.59 -4.55
C LEU A 34 2.33 -14.13 -3.28
N SER A 35 2.91 -13.19 -2.54
CA SER A 35 2.33 -12.66 -1.30
C SER A 35 0.88 -12.16 -1.48
N ILE A 36 0.55 -11.60 -2.64
CA ILE A 36 -0.81 -11.16 -2.98
C ILE A 36 -1.83 -12.31 -3.00
N SER A 37 -1.43 -13.56 -3.21
CA SER A 37 -2.35 -14.73 -3.20
C SER A 37 -3.08 -14.88 -1.86
N LEU A 38 -2.49 -14.40 -0.77
CA LEU A 38 -3.09 -14.40 0.57
C LEU A 38 -4.40 -13.58 0.63
N TRP A 39 -4.66 -12.69 -0.33
CA TRP A 39 -5.89 -11.90 -0.36
C TRP A 39 -7.13 -12.70 -0.75
N ASP A 40 -6.97 -13.92 -1.26
CA ASP A 40 -8.06 -14.86 -1.62
C ASP A 40 -8.18 -16.02 -0.63
N THR A 41 -7.67 -15.82 0.59
CA THR A 41 -7.83 -16.75 1.70
C THR A 41 -9.06 -16.38 2.56
N ASN A 42 -9.13 -16.87 3.79
CA ASN A 42 -10.21 -16.48 4.69
C ASN A 42 -10.16 -14.97 5.01
N GLU A 43 -11.29 -14.41 5.42
CA GLU A 43 -11.46 -12.97 5.62
C GLU A 43 -10.44 -12.35 6.58
N VAL A 44 -10.10 -13.06 7.67
CA VAL A 44 -9.18 -12.57 8.70
C VAL A 44 -7.75 -12.48 8.16
N ASP A 45 -7.28 -13.54 7.51
CA ASP A 45 -5.93 -13.58 6.93
C ASP A 45 -5.79 -12.64 5.74
N ALA A 46 -6.82 -12.57 4.89
CA ALA A 46 -6.87 -11.63 3.79
C ALA A 46 -6.82 -10.17 4.27
N ALA A 47 -7.55 -9.83 5.34
CA ALA A 47 -7.52 -8.48 5.92
C ALA A 47 -6.14 -8.15 6.51
N LYS A 48 -5.52 -9.09 7.24
CA LYS A 48 -4.17 -8.93 7.80
C LYS A 48 -3.11 -8.75 6.71
N ALA A 49 -3.16 -9.56 5.66
CA ALA A 49 -2.25 -9.47 4.53
C ALA A 49 -2.42 -8.15 3.77
N LYS A 50 -3.65 -7.73 3.47
CA LYS A 50 -3.93 -6.43 2.84
C LYS A 50 -3.38 -5.29 3.67
N ARG A 51 -3.60 -5.29 4.99
CA ARG A 51 -3.05 -4.27 5.89
C ARG A 51 -1.52 -4.25 5.82
N GLY A 52 -0.87 -5.41 5.97
CA GLY A 52 0.60 -5.50 5.92
C GLY A 52 1.19 -4.99 4.61
N HIS A 53 0.56 -5.32 3.47
CA HIS A 53 1.04 -4.88 2.16
C HIS A 53 0.78 -3.40 1.87
N MET A 54 -0.22 -2.77 2.51
CA MET A 54 -0.57 -1.36 2.25
C MET A 54 0.07 -0.39 3.24
N ASP A 55 0.49 -0.86 4.41
CA ASP A 55 1.07 0.01 5.44
C ASP A 55 2.40 0.59 4.96
N ASP A 56 3.34 -0.24 4.49
CA ASP A 56 4.66 0.25 4.08
C ASP A 56 4.85 0.34 2.56
N SER A 57 5.48 1.43 2.11
CA SER A 57 5.75 1.67 0.69
C SER A 57 6.74 0.68 0.06
N ARG A 58 7.74 0.22 0.80
CA ARG A 58 8.72 -0.76 0.31
C ARG A 58 8.07 -2.13 0.24
N VAL A 59 7.33 -2.53 1.28
CA VAL A 59 6.56 -3.77 1.30
C VAL A 59 5.56 -3.78 0.14
N PHE A 60 4.82 -2.69 -0.08
CA PHE A 60 3.92 -2.57 -1.23
C PHE A 60 4.66 -2.73 -2.56
N GLU A 61 5.79 -2.04 -2.74
CA GLU A 61 6.54 -2.12 -3.99
C GLU A 61 7.12 -3.53 -4.24
N ASP A 62 7.71 -4.16 -3.21
CA ASP A 62 8.39 -5.46 -3.32
C ASP A 62 7.45 -6.66 -3.41
N ASP A 63 6.43 -6.69 -2.56
CA ASP A 63 5.53 -7.84 -2.44
C ASP A 63 4.36 -7.77 -3.42
N ILE A 64 4.02 -6.57 -3.90
CA ILE A 64 2.86 -6.35 -4.79
C ILE A 64 3.31 -5.78 -6.14
N ALA A 65 3.78 -4.53 -6.19
CA ALA A 65 3.96 -3.82 -7.46
C ALA A 65 5.04 -4.46 -8.36
N ASN A 66 6.06 -5.08 -7.77
CA ASN A 66 7.13 -5.78 -8.48
C ASN A 66 6.70 -7.16 -9.03
N LYS A 67 5.56 -7.69 -8.58
CA LYS A 67 5.01 -8.98 -9.06
C LYS A 67 4.06 -8.82 -10.25
N PHE A 68 3.70 -7.58 -10.60
CA PHE A 68 2.83 -7.28 -11.71
C PHE A 68 3.39 -7.82 -13.02
N GLN A 69 2.51 -8.14 -13.96
CA GLN A 69 2.95 -8.63 -15.25
C GLN A 69 3.71 -7.54 -16.02
N PRO A 70 4.79 -7.88 -16.74
CA PRO A 70 5.66 -6.88 -17.36
C PRO A 70 4.98 -5.91 -18.33
N HIS A 71 3.88 -6.32 -18.96
CA HIS A 71 3.13 -5.51 -19.92
C HIS A 71 2.14 -4.53 -19.25
N TYR A 72 1.84 -4.69 -17.95
CA TYR A 72 0.95 -3.80 -17.19
C TYR A 72 1.69 -2.63 -16.52
N LYS A 73 2.67 -2.02 -17.21
CA LYS A 73 3.48 -0.90 -16.67
C LYS A 73 2.64 0.30 -16.23
N LEU A 74 1.57 0.60 -16.97
CA LEU A 74 0.64 1.68 -16.63
C LEU A 74 -0.12 1.39 -15.33
N LEU A 75 -0.58 0.15 -15.14
CA LEU A 75 -1.24 -0.27 -13.91
C LEU A 75 -0.27 -0.26 -12.72
N LYS A 76 0.99 -0.63 -12.93
CA LYS A 76 2.04 -0.48 -11.90
C LYS A 76 2.19 0.98 -11.46
N GLY A 77 2.31 1.90 -12.42
CA GLY A 77 2.40 3.33 -12.12
C GLY A 77 1.15 3.88 -11.44
N LEU A 78 -0.04 3.43 -11.83
CA LEU A 78 -1.31 3.77 -11.21
C LEU A 78 -1.36 3.27 -9.76
N ALA A 79 -1.04 2.00 -9.51
CA ALA A 79 -1.09 1.39 -8.18
C ALA A 79 -0.13 2.06 -7.20
N ILE A 80 1.12 2.33 -7.61
CA ILE A 80 2.09 3.08 -6.79
C ILE A 80 1.60 4.50 -6.53
N GLY A 81 1.04 5.18 -7.54
CA GLY A 81 0.52 6.54 -7.40
C GLY A 81 -0.68 6.64 -6.45
N LEU A 82 -1.58 5.65 -6.50
CA LEU A 82 -2.72 5.49 -5.59
C LEU A 82 -2.25 5.17 -4.18
N HIS A 83 -1.37 4.18 -4.00
CA HIS A 83 -0.82 3.80 -2.70
C HIS A 83 -0.20 4.99 -1.97
N ARG A 84 0.70 5.73 -2.63
CA ARG A 84 1.36 6.90 -2.03
C ARG A 84 0.36 7.96 -1.58
N ARG A 85 -0.70 8.21 -2.36
CA ARG A 85 -1.70 9.24 -2.03
C ARG A 85 -2.70 8.79 -0.96
N LEU A 86 -3.05 7.51 -0.95
CA LEU A 86 -3.97 6.93 0.02
C LEU A 86 -3.29 6.74 1.38
N PHE A 87 -2.05 6.27 1.41
CA PHE A 87 -1.41 5.79 2.64
C PHE A 87 -0.23 6.66 3.12
N LEU A 88 0.32 7.55 2.28
CA LEU A 88 1.46 8.40 2.65
C LEU A 88 1.14 9.90 2.64
N HIS A 89 -0.11 10.29 2.89
CA HIS A 89 -0.49 11.70 2.95
C HIS A 89 0.16 12.41 4.16
N PRO A 90 0.86 13.55 3.97
CA PRO A 90 1.40 14.35 5.09
C PRO A 90 0.29 14.76 6.07
N GLY A 91 0.46 14.38 7.35
CA GLY A 91 -0.56 14.47 8.41
C GLY A 91 -1.05 13.11 8.90
N CYS A 92 -0.89 12.07 8.08
CA CYS A 92 -1.08 10.66 8.45
C CYS A 92 0.29 9.98 8.66
N GLU A 93 1.20 10.62 9.41
CA GLU A 93 2.54 10.07 9.68
C GLU A 93 2.47 8.83 10.58
N GLY A 94 2.13 7.73 9.93
CA GLY A 94 2.17 6.35 10.31
C GLY A 94 1.72 5.70 9.01
N ALA A 95 2.58 5.53 8.03
CA ALA A 95 3.59 4.49 8.05
C ALA A 95 4.92 4.95 7.45
N ARG A 96 5.58 5.90 8.12
CA ARG A 96 7.01 6.10 7.91
C ARG A 96 7.78 5.12 8.78
N PHE A 97 8.52 4.21 8.13
CA PHE A 97 9.70 3.59 8.70
C PHE A 97 10.58 4.65 9.35
N GLY A 98 11.03 4.38 10.57
CA GLY A 98 12.32 4.86 11.04
C GLY A 98 13.38 4.34 10.08
N LEU A 99 13.84 5.21 9.19
CA LEU A 99 15.15 5.05 8.59
C LEU A 99 16.16 5.23 9.73
N ALA A 100 16.62 4.13 10.30
CA ALA A 100 17.99 4.10 10.81
C ALA A 100 18.88 4.24 9.57
N THR A 101 19.18 5.48 9.18
CA THR A 101 20.31 5.77 8.30
C THR A 101 21.58 5.55 9.10
N ASP A 102 22.50 4.79 8.51
CA ASP A 102 23.87 4.54 8.97
C ASP A 102 24.64 5.85 9.21
N GLU A 103 24.47 6.48 10.36
CA GLU A 103 25.48 7.38 10.93
C GLU A 103 25.91 6.82 12.29
N GLU A 104 27.20 6.48 12.37
CA GLU A 104 27.92 6.08 13.57
C GLU A 104 27.60 7.02 14.74
N ILE A 105 26.95 6.51 15.80
CA ILE A 105 26.92 7.19 17.10
C ILE A 105 27.37 6.19 18.18
N PRO A 106 28.28 6.60 19.10
CA PRO A 106 28.92 5.69 20.05
C PRO A 106 27.91 5.11 21.06
N LEU A 107 28.16 3.85 21.43
CA LEU A 107 27.54 3.14 22.54
C LEU A 107 27.33 4.05 23.77
N LEU A 108 26.07 4.38 24.06
CA LEU A 108 25.65 4.91 25.34
C LEU A 108 24.34 4.21 25.73
N ASP A 109 24.46 3.39 26.78
CA ASP A 109 23.37 2.68 27.43
C ASP A 109 22.23 3.62 27.78
N SER A 110 21.06 3.40 27.19
CA SER A 110 19.80 3.99 27.64
C SER A 110 18.66 3.10 27.16
N GLU A 111 17.91 2.56 28.12
CA GLU A 111 16.69 1.81 27.89
C GLU A 111 15.66 2.68 27.15
N ASP A 112 15.60 2.58 25.82
CA ASP A 112 14.55 3.22 25.02
C ASP A 112 13.53 2.17 24.58
N THR A 113 12.39 2.19 25.26
CA THR A 113 11.24 1.36 24.94
C THR A 113 10.60 1.90 23.67
N GLY A 114 10.84 1.21 22.56
CA GLY A 114 10.26 1.49 21.25
C GLY A 114 8.74 1.74 21.34
N SER A 115 8.38 3.01 21.35
CA SER A 115 7.00 3.48 21.31
C SER A 115 6.43 3.19 19.92
N LEU A 116 5.63 2.12 19.81
CA LEU A 116 4.66 1.95 18.72
C LEU A 116 3.90 3.27 18.47
N PRO A 117 3.54 3.60 17.22
CA PRO A 117 2.76 4.80 16.94
C PRO A 117 1.47 4.79 17.77
N LYS A 118 1.27 5.87 18.56
CA LYS A 118 0.17 6.03 19.53
C LYS A 118 -1.23 6.01 18.92
N THR A 119 -1.33 6.04 17.59
CA THR A 119 -2.61 6.08 16.89
C THR A 119 -2.55 5.26 15.61
N ASP A 120 -3.61 4.48 15.34
CA ASP A 120 -3.71 3.67 14.12
C ASP A 120 -3.69 4.58 12.89
N PRO A 121 -2.72 4.40 11.97
CA PRO A 121 -2.65 5.05 10.65
C PRO A 121 -4.00 5.21 9.94
N LEU A 122 -4.85 4.18 10.00
CA LEU A 122 -6.12 4.13 9.30
C LEU A 122 -7.17 5.05 9.95
N VAL A 123 -7.06 5.25 11.28
CA VAL A 123 -7.93 6.15 12.04
C VAL A 123 -7.53 7.60 11.78
N GLU A 124 -6.24 7.92 11.72
CA GLU A 124 -5.76 9.27 11.37
C GLU A 124 -6.09 9.61 9.92
N ARG A 125 -5.96 8.65 8.98
CA ARG A 125 -6.35 8.81 7.57
C ARG A 125 -7.80 9.28 7.40
N SER A 126 -8.70 8.79 8.25
CA SER A 126 -10.11 9.14 8.21
C SER A 126 -10.38 10.62 8.51
N LYS A 127 -9.45 11.33 9.18
CA LYS A 127 -9.55 12.77 9.43
C LYS A 127 -9.20 13.62 8.21
N HIS A 128 -8.48 13.04 7.24
CA HIS A 128 -7.97 13.73 6.05
C HIS A 128 -8.67 13.31 4.74
N VAL A 129 -9.83 12.63 4.82
CA VAL A 129 -10.59 12.11 3.68
C VAL A 129 -10.68 13.08 2.51
N ASN A 130 -11.13 14.32 2.74
CA ASN A 130 -11.33 15.30 1.67
C ASN A 130 -10.02 15.68 0.98
N ALA A 131 -8.94 15.86 1.74
CA ALA A 131 -7.63 16.21 1.19
C ALA A 131 -7.04 15.07 0.34
N ILE A 132 -7.19 13.82 0.81
CA ILE A 132 -6.76 12.61 0.10
C ILE A 132 -7.55 12.44 -1.20
N VAL A 133 -8.88 12.56 -1.14
CA VAL A 133 -9.76 12.41 -2.32
C VAL A 133 -9.46 13.48 -3.37
N THR A 134 -9.25 14.74 -2.98
CA THR A 134 -8.86 15.80 -3.92
C THR A 134 -7.52 15.47 -4.61
N ASN A 135 -6.52 15.02 -3.85
CA ASN A 135 -5.21 14.64 -4.40
C ASN A 135 -5.30 13.46 -5.38
N LEU A 136 -6.22 12.52 -5.15
CA LEU A 136 -6.48 11.37 -6.01
C LEU A 136 -7.18 11.78 -7.30
N VAL A 137 -8.17 12.66 -7.20
CA VAL A 137 -8.88 13.23 -8.35
C VAL A 137 -7.89 13.98 -9.23
N ASP A 138 -7.13 14.92 -8.67
CA ASP A 138 -6.14 15.71 -9.42
C ASP A 138 -5.12 14.81 -10.15
N PHE A 139 -4.66 13.74 -9.49
CA PHE A 139 -3.71 12.79 -10.09
C PHE A 139 -4.25 12.09 -11.34
N LEU A 140 -5.55 11.74 -11.36
CA LEU A 140 -6.15 11.09 -12.52
C LEU A 140 -6.40 12.08 -13.65
N TYR A 141 -6.76 13.33 -13.34
CA TYR A 141 -7.02 14.35 -14.36
C TYR A 141 -5.73 14.95 -14.95
N PHE A 142 -4.60 14.97 -14.23
CA PHE A 142 -3.32 15.49 -14.75
C PHE A 142 -2.59 14.54 -15.73
N LYS A 143 -3.12 13.33 -15.95
CA LYS A 143 -2.53 12.33 -16.86
C LYS A 143 -3.32 12.13 -18.17
N GLN A 144 -4.33 12.96 -18.45
CA GLN A 144 -4.95 13.09 -19.78
C GLN A 144 -4.21 14.14 -20.61
#